data_AF-A0A8J5YA55-F1
#
_entry.id   AF-A0A8J5YA55-F1
#
_cell.length_a   1.000
_cell.length_b   1.000
_cell.length_c   1.000
_cell.angle_alpha   90.00
_cell.angle_beta   90.00
_cell.angle_gamma   90.00
#
_symmetry.space_group_name_H-M   'P 1'
#
loop_
_entity.id
_entity.type
_entity.pdbx_description
1 polymer ?
#
loop_
_entity_poly.entity_id
_entity_poly.type
_entity_poly.pdbx_seq_one_letter_code
_entity_poly.pdbx_strand_id
1 'polypeptide(L)'
;MESLVLLSREIFFKHITTYMQSVKEDVANIIAPLMVRSITRWPFFAFLGGAMFCLLASNTCHLFSCHSERLSYIMLRLDYAGIAALISTSFYPPVYYSFMCDPFFCNLYLGFITILGVATILVSLLPVFQNPEFRSIRASLFFGMGMSGIAPILHKLILFWHQPEALHTTEYEVLMGLFYGIGALVYATRIPEQ
;
A
#
# COMPACT_ATOMS: atom_id res chain seq x y z
N MET A 1 -4.37 -50.86 -29.97
CA MET A 1 -3.43 -49.92 -29.31
C MET A 1 -4.06 -48.53 -29.15
N GLU A 2 -4.76 -48.01 -30.17
CA GLU A 2 -5.47 -46.71 -30.09
C GLU A 2 -6.55 -46.61 -29.00
N SER A 3 -7.31 -47.67 -28.73
CA SER A 3 -8.38 -47.66 -27.71
C SER A 3 -7.88 -47.46 -26.28
N LEU A 4 -6.64 -47.90 -25.98
CA LEU A 4 -6.00 -47.76 -24.67
C LEU A 4 -5.47 -46.34 -24.46
N VAL A 5 -5.01 -45.69 -25.55
CA VAL A 5 -4.58 -44.29 -25.56
C VAL A 5 -5.79 -43.35 -25.39
N LEU A 6 -6.92 -43.66 -26.01
CA LEU A 6 -8.16 -42.89 -25.83
C LEU A 6 -8.70 -42.99 -24.40
N LEU A 7 -8.69 -44.19 -23.80
CA LEU A 7 -9.12 -44.38 -22.41
C LEU A 7 -8.23 -43.62 -21.42
N SER A 8 -6.91 -43.62 -21.62
CA SER A 8 -5.98 -42.84 -20.80
C SER A 8 -6.21 -41.34 -20.92
N ARG A 9 -6.57 -40.83 -22.11
CA ARG A 9 -6.91 -39.41 -22.32
C ARG A 9 -8.23 -39.03 -21.68
N GLU A 10 -9.25 -39.89 -21.72
CA GLU A 10 -10.52 -39.64 -21.03
C GLU A 10 -10.38 -39.64 -19.50
N ILE A 11 -9.58 -40.55 -18.95
CA ILE A 11 -9.32 -40.60 -17.50
C ILE A 11 -8.57 -39.33 -17.06
N PHE A 12 -7.53 -38.93 -17.80
CA PHE A 12 -6.78 -37.71 -17.53
C PHE A 12 -7.67 -36.46 -17.63
N PHE A 13 -8.53 -36.39 -18.65
CA PHE A 13 -9.47 -35.29 -18.82
C PHE A 13 -10.49 -35.21 -17.67
N LYS A 14 -11.08 -36.33 -17.25
CA LYS A 14 -11.98 -36.40 -16.09
C LYS A 14 -11.28 -35.93 -14.80
N HIS A 15 -10.03 -36.35 -14.60
CA HIS A 15 -9.27 -35.94 -13.42
C HIS A 15 -9.00 -34.44 -13.39
N ILE A 16 -8.67 -33.83 -14.55
CA ILE A 16 -8.53 -32.39 -14.69
C ILE A 16 -9.85 -31.66 -14.43
N THR A 17 -10.98 -32.16 -14.96
CA THR A 17 -12.29 -31.54 -14.75
C THR A 17 -12.71 -31.60 -13.29
N THR A 18 -12.50 -32.73 -12.61
CA THR A 18 -12.78 -32.87 -11.17
C THR A 18 -11.89 -31.98 -10.33
N TYR A 19 -10.60 -31.87 -10.66
CA TYR A 19 -9.69 -30.95 -9.99
C TYR A 19 -10.10 -29.48 -10.20
N MET A 20 -10.47 -29.10 -11.42
CA MET A 20 -10.98 -27.76 -11.74
C MET A 20 -12.30 -27.46 -11.02
N GLN A 21 -13.17 -28.45 -10.85
CA GLN A 21 -14.42 -28.32 -10.07
C GLN A 21 -14.12 -28.14 -8.58
N SER A 22 -13.20 -28.93 -8.01
CA SER A 22 -12.74 -28.75 -6.63
C SER A 22 -12.19 -27.34 -6.41
N VAL A 23 -11.29 -26.88 -7.29
CA VAL A 23 -10.73 -25.51 -7.21
C VAL A 23 -11.83 -24.45 -7.32
N LYS A 24 -12.84 -24.67 -8.18
CA LYS A 24 -13.97 -23.74 -8.31
C LYS A 24 -14.85 -23.71 -7.06
N GLU A 25 -15.08 -24.85 -6.43
CA GLU A 25 -15.84 -24.99 -5.19
C GLU A 25 -15.08 -24.39 -4.00
N ASP A 26 -13.77 -24.62 -3.92
CA ASP A 26 -12.89 -24.01 -2.92
C ASP A 26 -12.87 -22.49 -3.06
N VAL A 27 -12.75 -21.97 -4.29
CA VAL A 27 -12.84 -20.54 -4.58
C VAL A 27 -14.23 -19.99 -4.24
N ALA A 28 -15.31 -20.72 -4.55
CA ALA A 28 -16.66 -20.31 -4.20
C ALA A 28 -16.89 -20.28 -2.67
N ASN A 29 -16.32 -21.24 -1.93
CA ASN A 29 -16.39 -21.30 -0.47
C ASN A 29 -15.54 -20.20 0.20
N ILE A 30 -14.45 -19.75 -0.44
CA ILE A 30 -13.66 -18.60 0.01
C ILE A 30 -14.41 -17.28 -0.30
N ILE A 31 -15.09 -17.20 -1.45
CA ILE A 31 -15.82 -15.99 -1.88
C ILE A 31 -17.17 -15.85 -1.14
N ALA A 32 -17.84 -16.94 -0.79
CA ALA A 32 -19.14 -16.93 -0.10
C ALA A 32 -19.15 -16.08 1.18
N PRO A 33 -18.19 -16.19 2.13
CA PRO A 33 -18.13 -15.33 3.31
C PRO A 33 -17.72 -13.89 2.97
N LEU A 34 -16.95 -13.67 1.89
CA LEU A 34 -16.62 -12.34 1.37
C LEU A 34 -17.83 -11.64 0.72
N MET A 35 -18.83 -12.40 0.26
CA MET A 35 -20.06 -11.87 -0.35
C MET A 35 -21.12 -11.51 0.70
N VAL A 36 -21.12 -12.21 1.85
CA VAL A 36 -22.07 -11.99 2.97
C VAL A 36 -21.68 -10.78 3.82
N ARG A 37 -20.39 -10.47 3.95
CA ARG A 37 -19.91 -9.24 4.58
C ARG A 37 -19.55 -8.28 3.47
N SER A 38 -20.30 -7.20 3.28
CA SER A 38 -19.95 -6.13 2.32
C SER A 38 -18.69 -5.41 2.79
N ILE A 39 -17.54 -6.06 2.66
CA ILE A 39 -16.24 -5.50 2.96
C ILE A 39 -16.03 -4.39 1.94
N THR A 40 -16.04 -3.14 2.40
CA THR A 40 -15.88 -1.98 1.53
C THR A 40 -14.51 -2.07 0.84
N ARG A 41 -14.52 -2.01 -0.49
CA ARG A 41 -13.33 -2.15 -1.35
C ARG A 41 -12.69 -0.80 -1.68
N TRP A 42 -13.33 0.28 -1.25
CA TRP A 42 -12.84 1.66 -1.34
C TRP A 42 -11.38 1.82 -0.88
N PRO A 43 -10.90 1.21 0.23
CA PRO A 43 -9.54 1.41 0.71
C PRO A 43 -8.51 0.83 -0.29
N PHE A 44 -8.85 -0.29 -0.91
CA PHE A 44 -8.02 -0.95 -1.91
C PHE A 44 -7.95 -0.14 -3.21
N PHE A 45 -9.08 0.43 -3.65
CA PHE A 45 -9.08 1.33 -4.80
C PHE A 45 -8.29 2.62 -4.55
N ALA A 46 -8.34 3.17 -3.33
CA ALA A 46 -7.53 4.32 -2.95
C ALA A 46 -6.03 4.00 -3.00
N PHE A 47 -5.62 2.85 -2.48
CA PHE A 47 -4.24 2.36 -2.57
C PHE A 47 -3.78 2.20 -4.03
N LEU A 48 -4.55 1.47 -4.85
CA LEU A 48 -4.24 1.27 -6.27
C LEU A 48 -4.17 2.60 -7.04
N GLY A 49 -5.10 3.52 -6.78
CA GLY A 49 -5.09 4.85 -7.39
C GLY A 49 -3.83 5.64 -7.05
N GLY A 50 -3.41 5.62 -5.78
CA GLY A 50 -2.15 6.23 -5.34
C GLY A 50 -0.92 5.60 -6.00
N ALA A 51 -0.88 4.27 -6.09
CA ALA A 51 0.20 3.53 -6.75
C ALA A 51 0.30 3.83 -8.25
N MET A 52 -0.83 3.84 -8.96
CA MET A 52 -0.89 4.20 -10.37
C MET A 52 -0.41 5.63 -10.60
N PHE A 53 -0.85 6.58 -9.77
CA PHE A 53 -0.41 7.97 -9.86
C PHE A 53 1.11 8.09 -9.65
N CYS A 54 1.67 7.42 -8.65
CA CYS A 54 3.11 7.39 -8.38
C CYS A 54 3.90 6.83 -9.56
N LEU A 55 3.49 5.67 -10.11
CA LEU A 55 4.18 5.03 -11.23
C LEU A 55 4.10 5.85 -12.52
N LEU A 56 2.96 6.49 -12.79
CA LEU A 56 2.79 7.37 -13.94
C LEU A 56 3.66 8.62 -13.84
N ALA A 57 3.74 9.24 -12.66
CA ALA A 57 4.60 10.39 -12.41
C ALA A 57 6.07 10.01 -12.64
N SER A 58 6.53 8.88 -12.10
CA SER A 58 7.89 8.37 -12.28
C SER A 58 8.23 8.09 -13.75
N ASN A 59 7.35 7.39 -14.47
CA ASN A 59 7.57 7.08 -15.88
C ASN A 59 7.64 8.36 -16.74
N THR A 60 6.79 9.34 -16.44
CA THR A 60 6.77 10.64 -17.13
C THR A 60 8.06 11.43 -16.83
N CYS A 61 8.59 11.37 -15.60
CA CYS A 61 9.89 11.98 -15.28
C CYS A 61 11.00 11.44 -16.18
N HIS A 62 11.11 10.12 -16.31
CA HIS A 62 12.16 9.50 -17.13
C HIS A 62 12.02 9.82 -18.62
N LEU A 63 10.79 9.90 -19.14
CA LEU A 63 10.53 10.19 -20.54
C LEU A 63 10.88 11.64 -20.92
N PHE A 64 10.61 12.60 -20.02
CA PHE A 64 10.79 14.03 -20.30
C PHE A 64 12.10 14.63 -19.77
N SER A 65 12.93 13.84 -19.06
CA SER A 65 14.20 14.31 -18.49
C SER A 65 15.20 14.81 -19.54
N CYS A 66 15.12 14.35 -20.80
CA CYS A 66 16.03 14.75 -21.86
C CYS A 66 15.55 15.97 -22.69
N HIS A 67 14.30 16.41 -22.55
CA HIS A 67 13.71 17.39 -23.46
C HIS A 67 13.71 18.83 -22.91
N SER A 68 13.54 19.01 -21.60
CA SER A 68 13.51 20.35 -20.99
C SER A 68 13.83 20.30 -19.49
N GLU A 69 14.83 21.06 -19.06
CA GLU A 69 15.26 21.15 -17.66
C GLU A 69 14.10 21.63 -16.74
N ARG A 70 13.31 22.59 -17.22
CA ARG A 70 12.15 23.12 -16.49
C ARG A 70 11.04 22.09 -16.29
N LEU A 71 10.81 21.24 -17.30
CA LEU A 71 9.80 20.18 -17.24
C LEU A 71 10.26 19.02 -16.36
N SER A 72 11.54 18.63 -16.45
CA SER A 72 12.16 17.64 -15.57
C SER A 72 12.02 18.05 -14.09
N TYR A 73 12.25 19.33 -13.77
CA TYR A 73 12.13 19.84 -12.41
C TYR A 73 10.69 19.84 -11.88
N ILE A 74 9.69 20.10 -12.73
CA ILE A 74 8.26 20.01 -12.35
C ILE A 74 7.86 18.54 -12.15
N MET A 75 8.30 17.64 -13.03
CA MET A 75 7.96 16.23 -12.96
C MET A 75 8.57 15.55 -11.73
N LEU A 76 9.82 15.88 -11.39
CA LEU A 76 10.45 15.40 -10.15
C LEU A 76 9.64 15.78 -8.89
N ARG A 77 9.00 16.95 -8.88
CA ARG A 77 8.12 17.36 -7.76
C ARG A 77 6.83 16.55 -7.72
N LEU A 78 6.28 16.23 -8.90
CA LEU A 78 5.11 15.37 -9.01
C LEU A 78 5.41 13.95 -8.53
N ASP A 79 6.63 13.45 -8.79
CA ASP A 79 7.09 12.16 -8.30
C ASP A 79 7.16 12.13 -6.76
N TYR A 80 7.69 13.18 -6.13
CA TYR A 80 7.66 13.31 -4.66
C TYR A 80 6.25 13.38 -4.07
N ALA A 81 5.35 14.10 -4.73
CA ALA A 81 3.93 14.11 -4.35
C ALA A 81 3.29 12.72 -4.53
N GLY A 82 3.68 11.98 -5.58
CA GLY A 82 3.23 10.62 -5.84
C GLY A 82 3.67 9.63 -4.77
N ILE A 83 4.92 9.71 -4.30
CA ILE A 83 5.43 8.90 -3.19
C ILE A 83 4.66 9.20 -1.91
N ALA A 84 4.44 10.49 -1.57
CA ALA A 84 3.66 10.88 -0.40
C ALA A 84 2.21 10.36 -0.48
N ALA A 85 1.58 10.46 -1.65
CA ALA A 85 0.24 9.93 -1.89
C ALA A 85 0.19 8.40 -1.72
N LEU A 86 1.16 7.67 -2.30
CA LEU A 86 1.26 6.22 -2.19
C LEU A 86 1.43 5.76 -0.74
N ILE A 87 2.30 6.42 0.02
CA ILE A 87 2.49 6.13 1.45
C ILE A 87 1.16 6.35 2.18
N SER A 88 0.53 7.52 2.02
CA SER A 88 -0.74 7.83 2.70
C SER A 88 -1.84 6.82 2.38
N THR A 89 -2.05 6.46 1.12
CA THR A 89 -3.12 5.53 0.72
C THR A 89 -2.83 4.07 1.08
N SER A 90 -1.56 3.69 1.23
CA SER A 90 -1.17 2.34 1.70
C SER A 90 -1.64 2.04 3.13
N PHE A 91 -1.82 3.06 3.97
CA PHE A 91 -2.36 2.91 5.32
C PHE A 91 -3.88 2.67 5.35
N TYR A 92 -4.61 2.93 4.26
CA TYR A 92 -6.07 2.88 4.27
C TYR A 92 -6.59 1.44 4.45
N PRO A 93 -6.12 0.42 3.69
CA PRO A 93 -6.58 -0.96 3.89
C PRO A 93 -6.24 -1.53 5.28
N PRO A 94 -4.98 -1.47 5.78
CA PRO A 94 -4.63 -2.04 7.09
C PRO A 94 -5.38 -1.39 8.25
N VAL A 95 -5.50 -0.06 8.27
CA VAL A 95 -6.20 0.67 9.34
C VAL A 95 -7.70 0.40 9.29
N TYR A 96 -8.29 0.44 8.09
CA TYR A 96 -9.73 0.22 7.94
C TYR A 96 -10.14 -1.20 8.37
N TYR A 97 -9.37 -2.22 7.96
CA TYR A 97 -9.68 -3.61 8.33
C TYR A 97 -9.34 -3.93 9.79
N SER A 98 -8.31 -3.29 10.35
CA SER A 98 -7.95 -3.49 11.77
C SER A 98 -8.96 -2.87 12.74
N PHE A 99 -9.54 -1.71 12.40
CA PHE A 99 -10.45 -0.97 13.27
C PHE A 99 -11.89 -0.93 12.75
N MET A 100 -12.29 -1.91 11.91
CA MET A 100 -13.66 -1.94 11.37
C MET A 100 -14.74 -2.06 12.45
N CYS A 101 -14.40 -2.62 13.62
CA CYS A 101 -15.31 -2.75 14.76
C CYS A 101 -15.43 -1.46 15.58
N ASP A 102 -14.47 -0.53 15.44
CA ASP A 102 -14.36 0.69 16.24
C ASP A 102 -14.27 1.93 15.32
N PRO A 103 -15.42 2.48 14.89
CA PRO A 103 -15.46 3.55 13.88
C PRO A 103 -14.78 4.84 14.33
N PHE A 104 -14.74 5.11 15.64
CA PHE A 104 -14.07 6.28 16.20
C PHE A 104 -12.56 6.25 15.94
N PHE A 105 -11.89 5.15 16.31
CA PHE A 105 -10.44 5.00 16.10
C PHE A 105 -10.09 4.89 14.62
N CYS A 106 -10.91 4.19 13.84
CA CYS A 106 -10.75 4.09 12.39
C CYS A 106 -10.72 5.49 11.73
N ASN A 107 -11.73 6.32 12.01
CA ASN A 107 -11.82 7.67 11.45
C ASN A 107 -10.70 8.59 11.95
N LEU A 108 -10.28 8.46 13.21
CA LEU A 108 -9.20 9.26 13.78
C LEU A 108 -7.87 8.97 13.08
N TYR A 109 -7.49 7.69 12.93
CA TYR A 109 -6.24 7.32 12.28
C TYR A 109 -6.27 7.61 10.77
N LEU A 110 -7.37 7.30 10.09
CA LEU A 110 -7.54 7.63 8.66
C LEU A 110 -7.51 9.14 8.42
N GLY A 111 -8.17 9.93 9.28
CA GLY A 111 -8.14 11.39 9.20
C GLY A 111 -6.72 11.94 9.40
N PHE A 112 -6.01 11.43 10.40
CA PHE A 112 -4.64 11.87 10.71
C PHE A 112 -3.67 11.59 9.56
N ILE A 113 -3.66 10.37 9.01
CA ILE A 113 -2.79 10.05 7.87
C ILE A 113 -3.16 10.86 6.63
N THR A 114 -4.47 11.10 6.38
CA THR A 114 -4.92 11.92 5.25
C THR A 114 -4.42 13.36 5.37
N ILE A 115 -4.53 13.97 6.56
CA ILE A 115 -4.06 15.34 6.80
C ILE A 115 -2.55 15.44 6.60
N LEU A 116 -1.78 14.49 7.14
CA LEU A 116 -0.32 14.46 6.96
C LEU A 116 0.09 14.21 5.50
N GLY A 117 -0.63 13.32 4.80
CA GLY A 117 -0.43 13.03 3.38
C GLY A 117 -0.68 14.26 2.51
N VAL A 118 -1.81 14.93 2.70
CA VAL A 118 -2.15 16.17 1.98
C VAL A 118 -1.14 17.28 2.28
N ALA A 119 -0.77 17.47 3.55
CA ALA A 119 0.24 18.45 3.93
C ALA A 119 1.58 18.19 3.22
N THR A 120 1.99 16.92 3.13
CA THR A 120 3.25 16.54 2.47
C THR A 120 3.19 16.70 0.96
N ILE A 121 2.05 16.40 0.33
CA ILE A 121 1.82 16.64 -1.10
C ILE A 121 1.90 18.14 -1.40
N LEU A 122 1.22 18.98 -0.61
CA LEU A 122 1.24 20.44 -0.78
C LEU A 122 2.66 21.01 -0.62
N VAL A 123 3.38 20.59 0.42
CA VAL A 123 4.78 20.99 0.65
C VAL A 123 5.70 20.52 -0.48
N SER A 124 5.43 19.35 -1.08
CA SER A 124 6.24 18.82 -2.20
C SER A 124 5.96 19.51 -3.54
N LEU A 125 4.72 19.96 -3.76
CA LEU A 125 4.32 20.69 -4.97
C LEU A 125 4.74 22.16 -4.95
N LEU A 126 4.78 22.79 -3.77
CA LEU A 126 5.07 24.20 -3.64
C LEU A 126 6.57 24.52 -3.84
N PRO A 127 6.93 25.38 -4.81
CA PRO A 127 8.32 25.74 -5.08
C PRO A 127 9.03 26.43 -3.90
N VAL A 128 8.27 27.12 -3.05
CA VAL A 128 8.80 27.90 -1.90
C VAL A 128 9.43 26.98 -0.84
N PHE A 129 8.90 25.77 -0.68
CA PHE A 129 9.39 24.79 0.31
C PHE A 129 10.56 23.93 -0.20
N GLN A 130 11.11 24.26 -1.38
CA GLN A 130 12.33 23.63 -1.92
C GLN A 130 13.62 24.27 -1.40
N ASN A 131 13.54 25.43 -0.75
CA ASN A 131 14.70 26.03 -0.12
C ASN A 131 15.31 25.06 0.91
N PRO A 132 16.65 25.00 1.02
CA PRO A 132 17.35 24.08 1.92
C PRO A 132 16.90 24.23 3.38
N GLU A 133 16.42 25.42 3.77
CA GLU A 133 15.86 25.70 5.10
C GLU A 133 14.61 24.88 5.44
N PHE A 134 13.77 24.56 4.44
CA PHE A 134 12.52 23.81 4.65
C PHE A 134 12.69 22.29 4.46
N ARG A 135 13.92 21.83 4.19
CA ARG A 135 14.24 20.41 4.06
C ARG A 135 13.88 19.63 5.32
N SER A 136 14.12 20.22 6.49
CA SER A 136 13.78 19.63 7.79
C SER A 136 12.27 19.47 7.99
N ILE A 137 11.46 20.41 7.51
CA ILE A 137 10.00 20.32 7.58
C ILE A 137 9.50 19.15 6.72
N ARG A 138 10.00 19.04 5.49
CA ARG A 138 9.62 17.92 4.60
C ARG A 138 10.03 16.58 5.19
N ALA A 139 11.26 16.45 5.71
CA ALA A 139 11.72 15.24 6.38
C ALA A 139 10.86 14.90 7.62
N SER A 140 10.51 15.91 8.43
CA SER A 140 9.65 15.72 9.61
C SER A 140 8.24 15.29 9.24
N LEU A 141 7.68 15.75 8.12
CA LEU A 141 6.35 15.33 7.65
C LEU A 141 6.34 13.88 7.17
N PHE A 142 7.36 13.46 6.41
CA PHE A 142 7.53 12.05 6.03
C PHE A 142 7.76 11.15 7.25
N PHE A 143 8.61 11.59 8.19
CA PHE A 143 8.83 10.88 9.44
C PHE A 143 7.56 10.80 10.28
N GLY A 144 6.79 11.89 10.37
CA GLY A 144 5.50 11.95 11.06
C GLY A 144 4.47 11.00 10.45
N MET A 145 4.40 10.92 9.11
CA MET A 145 3.57 9.93 8.42
C MET A 145 3.96 8.50 8.80
N GLY A 146 5.26 8.16 8.78
CA GLY A 146 5.73 6.83 9.16
C GLY A 146 5.44 6.50 10.63
N MET A 147 5.76 7.43 11.54
CA MET A 147 5.50 7.29 12.98
C MET A 147 4.01 7.14 13.30
N SER A 148 3.14 7.81 12.52
CA SER A 148 1.69 7.70 12.71
C SER A 148 1.17 6.28 12.53
N GLY A 149 1.87 5.44 11.75
CA GLY A 149 1.58 4.03 11.56
C GLY A 149 1.86 3.16 12.78
N ILE A 150 2.71 3.60 13.71
CA ILE A 150 3.04 2.84 14.93
C ILE A 150 1.89 2.87 15.93
N ALA A 151 1.16 3.99 16.01
CA ALA A 151 0.03 4.14 16.93
C ALA A 151 -1.11 3.10 16.71
N PRO A 152 -1.64 2.89 15.49
CA PRO A 152 -2.65 1.86 15.25
C PRO A 152 -2.11 0.44 15.49
N ILE A 153 -0.82 0.18 15.20
CA ILE A 153 -0.18 -1.11 15.47
C ILE A 153 -0.13 -1.39 16.97
N LEU A 154 0.34 -0.42 17.77
CA LEU A 154 0.39 -0.55 19.23
C LEU A 154 -1.00 -0.69 19.84
N HIS A 155 -1.98 0.09 19.36
CA HIS A 155 -3.35 0.02 19.84
C HIS A 155 -3.97 -1.35 19.55
N LYS A 156 -3.73 -1.92 18.36
CA LYS A 156 -4.16 -3.27 17.97
C LYS A 156 -3.50 -4.35 18.84
N LEU A 157 -2.20 -4.23 19.10
CA LEU A 157 -1.43 -5.13 19.99
C LEU A 157 -2.00 -5.17 21.41
N ILE A 158 -2.37 -4.02 21.95
CA ILE A 158 -2.94 -3.90 23.30
C ILE A 158 -4.36 -4.48 23.34
N LEU A 159 -5.18 -4.23 22.30
CA LEU A 159 -6.58 -4.69 22.27
C LEU A 159 -6.71 -6.21 22.04
N PHE A 160 -5.84 -6.80 21.22
CA PHE A 160 -5.96 -8.20 20.76
C PHE A 160 -4.83 -9.13 21.26
N TRP A 161 -4.16 -8.77 22.35
CA TRP A 161 -3.06 -9.52 22.98
C TRP A 161 -3.33 -11.03 23.16
N HIS A 162 -4.60 -11.44 23.31
CA HIS A 162 -5.00 -12.82 23.59
C HIS A 162 -5.28 -13.69 22.36
N GLN A 163 -5.24 -13.13 21.14
CA GLN A 163 -5.58 -13.83 19.89
C GLN A 163 -4.32 -14.09 19.05
N PRO A 164 -3.91 -15.35 18.80
CA PRO A 164 -2.68 -15.65 18.08
C PRO A 164 -2.69 -15.23 16.60
N GLU A 165 -3.87 -15.11 15.96
CA GLU A 165 -3.98 -14.59 14.59
C GLU A 165 -3.66 -13.10 14.48
N ALA A 166 -3.89 -12.33 15.55
CA ALA A 166 -3.55 -10.90 15.59
C ALA A 166 -2.04 -10.69 15.62
N LEU A 167 -1.29 -11.55 16.34
CA LEU A 167 0.17 -11.48 16.41
C LEU A 167 0.83 -11.76 15.05
N HIS A 168 0.36 -12.76 14.32
CA HIS A 168 0.89 -13.11 12.99
C HIS A 168 0.55 -12.04 11.93
N THR A 169 -0.57 -11.33 12.06
CA THR A 169 -0.87 -10.20 11.17
C THR A 169 -0.04 -8.97 11.54
N THR A 170 0.17 -8.74 12.83
CA THR A 170 0.93 -7.60 13.33
C THR A 170 2.43 -7.71 13.03
N GLU A 171 3.02 -8.92 13.03
CA GLU A 171 4.43 -9.07 12.64
C GLU A 171 4.68 -8.67 11.17
N TYR A 172 3.77 -9.02 10.24
CA TYR A 172 3.89 -8.57 8.85
C TYR A 172 3.67 -7.07 8.70
N GLU A 173 2.74 -6.48 9.47
CA GLU A 173 2.52 -5.03 9.48
C GLU A 173 3.74 -4.28 10.05
N VAL A 174 4.37 -4.81 11.10
CA VAL A 174 5.61 -4.25 11.68
C VAL A 174 6.77 -4.42 10.73
N LEU A 175 6.90 -5.58 10.07
CA LEU A 175 7.97 -5.83 9.10
C LEU A 175 7.83 -4.92 7.87
N MET A 176 6.61 -4.75 7.36
CA MET A 176 6.29 -3.80 6.30
C MET A 176 6.59 -2.36 6.75
N GLY A 177 6.18 -1.97 7.95
CA GLY A 177 6.48 -0.66 8.53
C GLY A 177 7.98 -0.41 8.69
N LEU A 178 8.76 -1.44 9.06
CA LEU A 178 10.21 -1.41 9.10
C LEU A 178 10.81 -1.19 7.72
N PHE A 179 10.37 -1.94 6.70
CA PHE A 179 10.85 -1.75 5.33
C PHE A 179 10.52 -0.35 4.79
N TYR A 180 9.31 0.17 5.05
CA TYR A 180 8.93 1.54 4.70
C TYR A 180 9.76 2.58 5.46
N GLY A 181 10.02 2.36 6.76
CA GLY A 181 10.84 3.23 7.59
C GLY A 181 12.31 3.24 7.16
N ILE A 182 12.87 2.08 6.81
CA ILE A 182 14.22 1.96 6.26
C ILE A 182 14.30 2.64 4.90
N GLY A 183 13.31 2.44 4.02
CA GLY A 183 13.23 3.14 2.74
C GLY A 183 13.18 4.66 2.89
N ALA A 184 12.39 5.16 3.85
CA ALA A 184 12.33 6.58 4.18
C ALA A 184 13.64 7.09 4.80
N LEU A 185 14.32 6.30 5.63
CA LEU A 185 15.59 6.65 6.24
C LEU A 185 16.71 6.73 5.20
N VAL A 186 16.79 5.76 4.28
CA VAL A 186 17.74 5.76 3.16
C VAL A 186 17.51 6.97 2.26
N TYR A 187 16.24 7.27 1.96
CA TYR A 187 15.87 8.45 1.18
C TYR A 187 16.21 9.77 1.89
N ALA A 188 16.00 9.86 3.21
CA ALA A 188 16.33 11.03 4.01
C ALA A 188 17.85 11.24 4.18
N THR A 189 18.61 10.15 4.22
CA THR A 189 20.06 10.18 4.48
C THR A 189 20.93 10.37 3.24
N ARG A 190 20.38 10.30 2.02
CA ARG A 190 21.13 10.52 0.75
C ARG A 190 22.46 9.76 0.69
N ILE A 191 22.52 8.56 1.24
CA ILE A 191 23.71 7.70 1.14
C ILE A 191 23.55 6.95 -0.20
N PRO A 192 24.24 7.34 -1.30
CA PRO A 192 25.68 7.62 -1.36
C PRO A 192 26.08 8.87 -2.17
N GLU A 193 25.22 9.88 -2.27
CA GLU A 193 25.48 11.10 -3.06
C GLU A 193 25.53 12.32 -2.14
N GLN A 194 26.59 12.34 -1.32
CA GLN A 194 27.19 13.55 -0.78
C GLN A 194 28.18 14.13 -1.80
#